data_AF-A0A7E6EWN8-F1
#
_entry.id   AF-A0A7E6EWN8-F1
#
_cell.length_a   1.000
_cell.length_b   1.000
_cell.length_c   1.000
_cell.angle_alpha   90.00
_cell.angle_beta   90.00
_cell.angle_gamma   90.00
#
_symmetry.space_group_name_H-M   'P 1'
#
loop_
_entity.id
_entity.type
_entity.pdbx_description
1 polymer ?
#
loop_
_entity_poly.entity_id
_entity_poly.type
_entity_poly.pdbx_seq_one_letter_code
_entity_poly.pdbx_strand_id
1 'polypeptide(L)'
;MKDFGGSLRRLKMVAVADYTFPGGIFELTDPMKKDFDEHGYFIVRGLVNEEELQKINKTLTESEFCSHAYGIDDDVGSKSRMTLWSFPGNDVTGMLARCNKIAGTSEKLLGGEVYFYHGKLMMKDAFSGGRHLWHQDYGYWYNNGCLTPDLLTVYVALDKCTKENGCLQVPDTAVKDCQNYTDLTGKHFLNPAIDKTVRVDQKDKQ
;
A
#
# COMPACT_ATOMS: atom_id res chain seq x y z
N MET A 1 -49.72 -16.65 19.60
CA MET A 1 -48.34 -16.97 20.04
C MET A 1 -47.39 -16.17 19.16
N LYS A 2 -46.32 -15.65 19.75
CA LYS A 2 -45.58 -14.43 19.35
C LYS A 2 -44.99 -14.43 17.93
N ASP A 3 -45.07 -13.25 17.31
CA ASP A 3 -44.23 -12.77 16.21
C ASP A 3 -42.74 -13.00 16.47
N PHE A 4 -42.01 -13.39 15.42
CA PHE A 4 -40.57 -13.15 15.31
C PHE A 4 -40.26 -12.59 13.92
N GLY A 5 -40.52 -11.29 13.77
CA GLY A 5 -39.95 -10.47 12.71
C GLY A 5 -38.45 -10.33 12.89
N GLY A 6 -37.69 -11.23 12.29
CA GLY A 6 -36.25 -11.08 12.11
C GLY A 6 -35.98 -10.21 10.90
N SER A 7 -35.89 -8.89 11.10
CA SER A 7 -35.33 -7.98 10.10
C SER A 7 -33.89 -8.41 9.81
N LEU A 8 -33.68 -9.04 8.65
CA LEU A 8 -32.36 -9.19 8.05
C LEU A 8 -31.77 -7.79 7.92
N ARG A 9 -30.90 -7.41 8.88
CA ARG A 9 -30.04 -6.25 8.76
C ARG A 9 -29.19 -6.49 7.52
N ARG A 10 -29.59 -5.89 6.40
CA ARG A 10 -28.77 -5.75 5.21
C ARG A 10 -27.42 -5.23 5.71
N LEU A 11 -26.34 -6.00 5.60
CA LEU A 11 -24.99 -5.46 5.77
C LEU A 11 -24.95 -4.23 4.87
N LYS A 12 -24.90 -3.03 5.46
CA LYS A 12 -24.57 -1.85 4.69
C LYS A 12 -23.19 -2.15 4.13
N MET A 13 -23.08 -2.32 2.81
CA MET A 13 -21.79 -2.18 2.16
C MET A 13 -21.20 -0.89 2.69
N VAL A 14 -20.09 -0.96 3.40
CA VAL A 14 -19.35 0.24 3.77
C VAL A 14 -18.98 0.88 2.44
N ALA A 15 -19.40 2.12 2.25
CA ALA A 15 -19.05 2.85 1.06
C ALA A 15 -17.52 2.94 1.04
N VAL A 16 -16.89 2.49 -0.05
CA VAL A 16 -15.47 2.76 -0.25
C VAL A 16 -15.30 4.27 -0.20
N ALA A 17 -14.42 4.76 0.68
CA ALA A 17 -14.03 6.15 0.77
C ALA A 17 -13.36 6.57 -0.55
N ASP A 18 -14.18 6.99 -1.53
CA ASP A 18 -13.82 7.15 -2.94
C ASP A 18 -14.09 8.59 -3.37
N TYR A 19 -13.02 9.32 -3.62
CA TYR A 19 -13.02 10.74 -3.94
C TYR A 19 -12.50 10.96 -5.35
N THR A 20 -12.96 12.02 -6.01
CA THR A 20 -12.44 12.43 -7.31
C THR A 20 -11.81 13.80 -7.21
N PHE A 21 -10.56 13.91 -7.65
CA PHE A 21 -9.84 15.16 -7.76
C PHE A 21 -10.01 15.74 -9.18
N PRO A 22 -10.65 16.90 -9.34
CA PRO A 22 -10.91 17.48 -10.66
C PRO A 22 -9.70 18.18 -11.29
N GLY A 23 -8.56 18.24 -10.59
CA GLY A 23 -7.37 19.00 -10.99
C GLY A 23 -7.17 20.27 -10.16
N GLY A 24 -6.04 20.97 -10.39
CA GLY A 24 -5.64 22.16 -9.63
C GLY A 24 -4.68 21.85 -8.49
N ILE A 25 -4.84 22.56 -7.37
CA ILE A 25 -4.09 22.29 -6.13
C ILE A 25 -4.87 21.25 -5.32
N PHE A 26 -4.24 20.12 -5.03
CA PHE A 26 -4.85 19.09 -4.19
C PHE A 26 -4.71 19.45 -2.72
N GLU A 27 -5.79 19.32 -1.96
CA GLU A 27 -5.82 19.52 -0.52
C GLU A 27 -6.57 18.37 0.14
N LEU A 28 -6.03 17.88 1.26
CA LEU A 28 -6.73 16.92 2.13
C LEU A 28 -7.97 17.60 2.72
N THR A 29 -9.13 16.97 2.55
CA THR A 29 -10.40 17.48 3.09
C THR A 29 -10.75 16.79 4.41
N ASP A 30 -11.56 17.44 5.26
CA ASP A 30 -12.01 16.85 6.52
C ASP A 30 -12.73 15.49 6.34
N PRO A 31 -13.59 15.29 5.31
CA PRO A 31 -14.15 13.97 5.02
C PRO A 31 -13.10 12.91 4.71
N MET A 32 -12.08 13.22 3.90
CA MET A 32 -11.00 12.29 3.59
C MET A 32 -10.21 11.91 4.85
N LYS A 33 -9.88 12.89 5.70
CA LYS A 33 -9.20 12.63 6.97
C LYS A 33 -10.05 11.74 7.87
N LYS A 34 -11.35 12.04 7.99
CA LYS A 34 -12.28 11.24 8.79
C LYS A 34 -12.35 9.80 8.29
N ASP A 35 -12.45 9.60 6.98
CA ASP A 35 -12.46 8.25 6.40
C ASP A 35 -11.13 7.51 6.63
N PHE A 36 -10.00 8.21 6.56
CA PHE A 36 -8.71 7.64 6.94
C PHE A 36 -8.68 7.21 8.41
N ASP A 37 -9.13 8.07 9.32
CA ASP A 37 -9.15 7.77 10.76
C ASP A 37 -10.12 6.62 11.09
N GLU A 38 -11.26 6.52 10.39
CA GLU A 38 -12.27 5.49 10.65
C GLU A 38 -11.99 4.16 9.93
N HIS A 39 -11.47 4.19 8.71
CA HIS A 39 -11.34 3.01 7.84
C HIS A 39 -9.88 2.61 7.56
N GLY A 40 -8.92 3.50 7.85
CA GLY A 40 -7.50 3.31 7.60
C GLY A 40 -7.05 3.56 6.16
N TYR A 41 -7.98 3.92 5.27
CA TYR A 41 -7.66 4.25 3.88
C TYR A 41 -8.74 5.10 3.23
N PHE A 42 -8.38 5.76 2.15
CA PHE A 42 -9.29 6.36 1.17
C PHE A 42 -8.64 6.32 -0.21
N ILE A 43 -9.46 6.50 -1.25
CA ILE A 43 -9.06 6.51 -2.66
C ILE A 43 -9.28 7.89 -3.22
N VAL A 44 -8.30 8.41 -3.96
CA VAL A 44 -8.44 9.66 -4.72
C VAL A 44 -8.20 9.38 -6.20
N ARG A 45 -9.26 9.45 -6.99
CA ARG A 45 -9.24 9.33 -8.45
C ARG A 45 -8.73 10.61 -9.08
N GLY A 46 -7.84 10.48 -10.06
CA GLY A 46 -7.26 11.63 -10.77
C GLY A 46 -6.18 12.38 -9.98
N LEU A 47 -5.73 11.86 -8.82
CA LEU A 47 -4.65 12.48 -8.05
C LEU A 47 -3.36 12.62 -8.87
N VAL A 48 -3.03 11.56 -9.62
CA VAL A 48 -2.02 11.57 -10.67
C VAL A 48 -2.76 11.62 -12.01
N ASN A 49 -2.51 12.67 -12.78
CA ASN A 49 -3.16 12.83 -14.09
C ASN A 49 -2.45 11.99 -15.17
N GLU A 50 -3.03 11.94 -16.37
CA GLU A 50 -2.51 11.12 -17.47
C GLU A 50 -1.07 11.51 -17.89
N GLU A 51 -0.75 12.81 -17.92
CA GLU A 51 0.59 13.28 -18.28
C GLU A 51 1.64 12.89 -17.23
N GLU A 52 1.30 13.02 -15.95
CA GLU A 52 2.14 12.59 -14.84
C GLU A 52 2.34 11.07 -14.86
N LEU A 53 1.25 10.32 -15.08
CA LEU A 53 1.27 8.86 -15.18
C LEU A 53 2.17 8.37 -16.33
N GLN A 54 2.12 9.03 -17.48
CA GLN A 54 3.00 8.73 -18.60
C GLN A 54 4.48 8.95 -18.26
N LYS A 55 4.80 10.04 -17.55
CA LYS A 55 6.17 10.31 -17.08
C LYS A 55 6.64 9.24 -16.09
N ILE A 56 5.78 8.86 -15.14
CA ILE A 56 6.08 7.80 -14.15
C ILE A 56 6.34 6.48 -14.89
N ASN A 57 5.42 6.06 -15.77
CA ASN A 57 5.56 4.83 -16.53
C ASN A 57 6.84 4.82 -17.37
N LYS A 58 7.11 5.91 -18.08
CA LYS A 58 8.36 6.07 -18.85
C LYS A 58 9.60 5.92 -17.97
N THR A 59 9.63 6.58 -16.82
CA THR A 59 10.75 6.43 -15.88
C THR A 59 10.90 5.00 -15.41
N LEU A 60 9.81 4.31 -15.05
CA LEU A 60 9.89 2.93 -14.54
C LEU A 60 10.28 1.89 -15.60
N THR A 61 9.92 2.11 -16.87
CA THR A 61 10.19 1.17 -17.97
C THR A 61 11.53 1.40 -18.66
N GLU A 62 12.00 2.66 -18.75
CA GLU A 62 13.26 3.01 -19.43
C GLU A 62 14.48 3.00 -18.49
N SER A 63 14.26 2.80 -17.19
CA SER A 63 15.32 2.74 -16.17
C SER A 63 15.60 1.32 -15.69
N GLU A 64 16.61 1.21 -14.85
CA GLU A 64 17.02 -0.05 -14.23
C GLU A 64 16.05 -0.55 -13.13
N PHE A 65 14.91 0.11 -12.89
CA PHE A 65 13.95 -0.40 -11.91
C PHE A 65 13.49 -1.83 -12.26
N CYS A 66 13.24 -2.10 -13.54
CA CYS A 66 12.85 -3.44 -13.99
C CYS A 66 14.00 -4.45 -13.96
N SER A 67 15.26 -4.01 -14.11
CA SER A 67 16.42 -4.91 -14.04
C SER A 67 16.79 -5.31 -12.61
N HIS A 68 16.41 -4.51 -11.61
CA HIS A 68 16.54 -4.83 -10.18
C HIS A 68 15.36 -5.63 -9.60
N ALA A 69 14.43 -6.09 -10.43
CA ALA A 69 13.25 -6.81 -9.98
C ALA A 69 13.60 -8.23 -9.50
N TYR A 70 13.12 -8.61 -8.33
CA TYR A 70 13.21 -9.98 -7.81
C TYR A 70 11.83 -10.63 -7.69
N GLY A 71 11.80 -11.96 -7.74
CA GLY A 71 10.56 -12.73 -7.64
C GLY A 71 10.11 -12.92 -6.20
N ILE A 72 8.82 -12.69 -5.94
CA ILE A 72 8.11 -13.06 -4.72
C ILE A 72 7.25 -14.27 -5.05
N ASP A 73 7.53 -15.38 -4.36
CA ASP A 73 6.78 -16.63 -4.48
C ASP A 73 5.43 -16.50 -3.76
N ASP A 74 4.38 -17.12 -4.30
CA ASP A 74 3.04 -17.10 -3.72
C ASP A 74 2.66 -18.38 -2.97
N ASP A 75 3.66 -19.21 -2.63
CA ASP A 75 3.56 -20.52 -1.99
C ASP A 75 2.85 -21.60 -2.83
N VAL A 76 2.42 -21.27 -4.06
CA VAL A 76 1.75 -22.18 -5.00
C VAL A 76 2.48 -22.31 -6.35
N GLY A 77 3.66 -21.69 -6.47
CA GLY A 77 4.58 -21.85 -7.61
C GLY A 77 4.50 -20.72 -8.66
N SER A 78 3.69 -19.68 -8.42
CA SER A 78 3.65 -18.47 -9.24
C SER A 78 4.52 -17.37 -8.63
N LYS A 79 5.00 -16.43 -9.47
CA LYS A 79 5.92 -15.38 -9.02
C LYS A 79 5.42 -14.01 -9.45
N SER A 80 5.30 -13.09 -8.49
CA SER A 80 5.19 -11.66 -8.78
C SER A 80 6.58 -11.03 -8.79
N ARG A 81 6.81 -10.03 -9.64
CA ARG A 81 8.11 -9.32 -9.68
C ARG A 81 7.99 -8.05 -8.86
N MET A 82 8.98 -7.78 -8.01
CA MET A 82 9.02 -6.58 -7.19
C MET A 82 10.40 -5.93 -7.23
N THR A 83 10.42 -4.60 -7.30
CA THR A 83 11.62 -3.80 -7.05
C THR A 83 11.39 -2.97 -5.79
N LEU A 84 12.37 -2.96 -4.88
CA LEU A 84 12.31 -2.21 -3.62
C LEU A 84 13.51 -1.25 -3.56
N TRP A 85 13.28 -0.02 -3.14
CA TRP A 85 14.35 0.97 -2.95
C TRP A 85 14.08 1.84 -1.73
N SER A 86 15.13 2.22 -1.00
CA SER A 86 15.01 2.98 0.25
C SER A 86 15.30 4.47 0.12
N PHE A 87 15.64 4.93 -1.09
CA PHE A 87 15.98 6.32 -1.35
C PHE A 87 15.15 6.86 -2.51
N PRO A 88 14.46 8.00 -2.36
CA PRO A 88 13.51 8.46 -3.37
C PRO A 88 14.17 8.79 -4.71
N GLY A 89 15.49 9.03 -4.76
CA GLY A 89 16.19 9.38 -6.00
C GLY A 89 15.85 10.77 -6.53
N ASN A 90 16.46 11.14 -7.66
CA ASN A 90 16.26 12.43 -8.35
C ASN A 90 15.41 12.32 -9.62
N ASP A 91 14.82 11.15 -9.86
CA ASP A 91 13.92 10.90 -10.99
C ASP A 91 12.45 11.24 -10.65
N VAL A 92 11.55 10.93 -11.60
CA VAL A 92 10.11 11.20 -11.49
C VAL A 92 9.48 10.47 -10.29
N THR A 93 9.95 9.28 -9.92
CA THR A 93 9.44 8.53 -8.76
C THR A 93 9.79 9.24 -7.46
N GLY A 94 10.99 9.81 -7.38
CA GLY A 94 11.40 10.64 -6.25
C GLY A 94 10.65 11.95 -6.16
N MET A 95 10.41 12.60 -7.30
CA MET A 95 9.58 13.80 -7.36
C MET A 95 8.14 13.51 -6.93
N LEU A 96 7.57 12.38 -7.36
CA LEU A 96 6.25 11.92 -6.96
C LEU A 96 6.18 11.76 -5.43
N ALA A 97 7.13 11.03 -4.84
CA ALA A 97 7.18 10.83 -3.39
C ALA A 97 7.28 12.12 -2.56
N ARG A 98 7.94 13.15 -3.10
CA ARG A 98 8.16 14.45 -2.42
C ARG A 98 7.12 15.51 -2.77
N CYS A 99 6.25 15.28 -3.75
CA CYS A 99 5.31 16.32 -4.19
C CYS A 99 4.28 16.60 -3.09
N ASN A 100 3.76 17.83 -3.05
CA ASN A 100 2.81 18.25 -2.01
C ASN A 100 1.54 17.39 -1.95
N LYS A 101 1.12 16.82 -3.10
CA LYS A 101 -0.03 15.89 -3.17
C LYS A 101 0.18 14.64 -2.30
N ILE A 102 1.43 14.19 -2.15
CA ILE A 102 1.80 13.00 -1.41
C ILE A 102 2.37 13.39 -0.05
N ALA A 103 3.53 14.07 0.00
CA ALA A 103 4.20 14.39 1.25
C ALA A 103 3.33 15.28 2.15
N GLY A 104 2.77 16.37 1.62
CA GLY A 104 1.92 17.28 2.40
C GLY A 104 0.62 16.65 2.88
N THR A 105 0.04 15.72 2.10
CA THR A 105 -1.11 14.92 2.55
C THR A 105 -0.70 13.97 3.69
N SER A 106 0.44 13.31 3.56
CA SER A 106 0.96 12.39 4.58
C SER A 106 1.27 13.10 5.89
N GLU A 107 1.86 14.30 5.86
CA GLU A 107 2.10 15.10 7.06
C GLU A 107 0.81 15.44 7.80
N LYS A 108 -0.24 15.83 7.07
CA LYS A 108 -1.55 16.13 7.65
C LYS A 108 -2.24 14.90 8.24
N LEU A 109 -2.05 13.73 7.64
CA LEU A 109 -2.61 12.47 8.13
C LEU A 109 -1.87 11.95 9.37
N LEU A 110 -0.53 12.00 9.36
CA LEU A 110 0.31 11.50 10.46
C LEU A 110 0.52 12.54 11.58
N GLY A 111 0.25 13.82 11.32
CA GLY A 111 0.35 14.89 12.32
C GLY A 111 1.77 15.39 12.57
N GLY A 112 2.69 15.27 11.60
CA GLY A 112 4.08 15.69 11.75
C GLY A 112 4.88 15.62 10.44
N GLU A 113 6.16 15.97 10.50
CA GLU A 113 7.07 15.85 9.35
C GLU A 113 7.18 14.39 8.91
N VAL A 114 7.27 14.17 7.60
CA VAL A 114 7.39 12.84 7.00
C VAL A 114 8.69 12.71 6.22
N TYR A 115 9.19 11.49 6.12
CA TYR A 115 10.29 11.15 5.24
C TYR A 115 9.96 9.90 4.42
N PHE A 116 10.66 9.74 3.31
CA PHE A 116 10.52 8.57 2.47
C PHE A 116 11.18 7.35 3.11
N TYR A 117 10.40 6.36 3.52
CA TYR A 117 10.92 5.13 4.11
C TYR A 117 11.42 4.14 3.04
N HIS A 118 10.56 3.77 2.09
CA HIS A 118 10.92 3.01 0.90
C HIS A 118 9.84 3.12 -0.18
N GLY A 119 10.18 2.77 -1.41
CA GLY A 119 9.27 2.60 -2.53
C GLY A 119 9.29 1.17 -3.05
N LYS A 120 8.15 0.76 -3.61
CA LYS A 120 7.95 -0.56 -4.20
C LYS A 120 7.34 -0.40 -5.59
N LEU A 121 7.88 -1.15 -6.55
CA LEU A 121 7.23 -1.38 -7.84
C LEU A 121 6.71 -2.80 -7.83
N MET A 122 5.39 -2.95 -7.82
CA MET A 122 4.71 -4.25 -7.85
C MET A 122 4.33 -4.59 -9.28
N MET A 123 4.90 -5.64 -9.85
CA MET A 123 4.61 -6.11 -11.20
C MET A 123 3.93 -7.47 -11.14
N LYS A 124 2.67 -7.50 -11.55
CA LYS A 124 1.86 -8.70 -11.61
C LYS A 124 1.63 -9.10 -13.06
N ASP A 125 2.42 -10.06 -13.53
CA ASP A 125 2.34 -10.53 -14.91
C ASP A 125 0.99 -11.26 -15.13
N ALA A 126 0.40 -11.08 -16.33
CA ALA A 126 -0.88 -11.68 -16.66
C ALA A 126 -0.78 -13.22 -16.62
N PHE A 127 -1.78 -13.86 -16.00
CA PHE A 127 -1.92 -15.33 -15.90
C PHE A 127 -0.84 -16.07 -15.09
N SER A 128 0.27 -15.42 -14.72
CA SER A 128 1.38 -16.01 -13.97
C SER A 128 1.74 -15.28 -12.66
N GLY A 129 1.17 -14.09 -12.44
CA GLY A 129 1.42 -13.29 -11.25
C GLY A 129 0.91 -13.95 -9.97
N GLY A 130 1.79 -14.05 -8.98
CA GLY A 130 1.51 -14.66 -7.69
C GLY A 130 0.58 -13.81 -6.81
N ARG A 131 -0.06 -14.46 -5.83
CA ARG A 131 -0.85 -13.76 -4.81
C ARG A 131 0.06 -13.09 -3.79
N HIS A 132 -0.23 -11.83 -3.45
CA HIS A 132 0.27 -11.24 -2.22
C HIS A 132 -0.62 -11.72 -1.08
N LEU A 133 -0.05 -12.53 -0.18
CA LEU A 133 -0.75 -13.08 0.96
C LEU A 133 -1.23 -11.97 1.91
N TRP A 134 -2.27 -12.25 2.69
CA TRP A 134 -2.76 -11.31 3.70
C TRP A 134 -1.65 -10.97 4.70
N HIS A 135 -1.37 -9.69 4.87
CA HIS A 135 -0.39 -9.19 5.84
C HIS A 135 -0.73 -7.77 6.28
N GLN A 136 -0.06 -7.32 7.34
CA GLN A 136 0.01 -5.92 7.74
C GLN A 136 1.43 -5.42 7.50
N ASP A 137 1.58 -4.37 6.71
CA ASP A 137 2.89 -3.78 6.38
C ASP A 137 3.71 -3.46 7.64
N TYR A 138 3.08 -2.87 8.66
CA TYR A 138 3.75 -2.50 9.92
C TYR A 138 4.42 -3.69 10.64
N GLY A 139 3.88 -4.91 10.50
CA GLY A 139 4.50 -6.10 11.10
C GLY A 139 5.94 -6.33 10.59
N TYR A 140 6.20 -6.01 9.32
CA TYR A 140 7.55 -6.04 8.77
C TYR A 140 8.39 -4.84 9.24
N TRP A 141 7.80 -3.65 9.31
CA TRP A 141 8.52 -2.43 9.66
C TRP A 141 8.95 -2.39 11.11
N TYR A 142 8.17 -2.99 12.01
CA TYR A 142 8.58 -3.19 13.40
C TYR A 142 9.87 -4.00 13.49
N ASN A 143 9.99 -5.09 12.70
CA ASN A 143 11.23 -5.88 12.61
C ASN A 143 12.41 -5.10 12.02
N ASN A 144 12.14 -3.98 11.33
CA ASN A 144 13.14 -3.06 10.80
C ASN A 144 13.42 -1.88 11.73
N GLY A 145 12.91 -1.90 12.97
CA GLY A 145 13.17 -0.89 14.00
C GLY A 145 12.13 0.24 14.10
N CYS A 146 11.01 0.18 13.38
CA CYS A 146 9.93 1.15 13.52
C CYS A 146 9.07 0.83 14.76
N LEU A 147 9.36 1.53 15.88
CA LEU A 147 8.75 1.25 17.17
C LEU A 147 7.27 1.63 17.28
N THR A 148 6.80 2.56 16.44
CA THR A 148 5.40 3.02 16.41
C THR A 148 4.84 2.90 15.00
N PRO A 149 3.51 2.68 14.85
CA PRO A 149 2.85 2.54 13.55
C PRO A 149 2.61 3.91 12.86
N ASP A 150 3.53 4.86 13.01
CA ASP A 150 3.45 6.21 12.43
C ASP A 150 3.95 6.21 10.97
N LEU A 151 3.39 5.31 10.16
CA LEU A 151 3.73 5.10 8.76
C LEU A 151 2.47 4.88 7.94
N LEU A 152 2.49 5.32 6.69
CA LEU A 152 1.43 5.03 5.72
C LEU A 152 2.00 4.67 4.36
N THR A 153 1.20 3.95 3.58
CA THR A 153 1.52 3.59 2.19
C THR A 153 0.68 4.44 1.26
N VAL A 154 1.32 5.11 0.30
CA VAL A 154 0.64 5.71 -0.85
C VAL A 154 0.71 4.76 -2.03
N TYR A 155 -0.43 4.18 -2.41
CA TYR A 155 -0.55 3.28 -3.55
C TYR A 155 -0.95 4.06 -4.80
N VAL A 156 -0.10 4.06 -5.83
CA VAL A 156 -0.39 4.67 -7.13
C VAL A 156 -0.63 3.56 -8.15
N ALA A 157 -1.84 3.50 -8.69
CA ALA A 157 -2.18 2.57 -9.76
C ALA A 157 -1.50 3.01 -11.08
N LEU A 158 -0.54 2.22 -11.56
CA LEU A 158 0.16 2.47 -12.82
C LEU A 158 -0.63 1.99 -14.04
N ASP A 159 -1.47 0.98 -13.83
CA ASP A 159 -2.41 0.40 -14.77
C ASP A 159 -3.81 0.25 -14.14
N LYS A 160 -4.77 -0.20 -14.93
CA LYS A 160 -6.14 -0.38 -14.46
C LYS A 160 -6.20 -1.52 -13.43
N CYS A 161 -6.38 -1.19 -12.15
CA CYS A 161 -6.61 -2.17 -11.09
C CYS A 161 -8.09 -2.64 -11.09
N THR A 162 -8.36 -3.84 -11.59
CA THR A 162 -9.69 -4.47 -11.60
C THR A 162 -9.74 -5.71 -10.71
N LYS A 163 -10.95 -6.21 -10.43
CA LYS A 163 -11.08 -7.46 -9.66
C LYS A 163 -10.47 -8.64 -10.41
N GLU A 164 -10.59 -8.63 -11.73
CA GLU A 164 -10.14 -9.71 -12.62
C GLU A 164 -8.61 -9.79 -12.71
N ASN A 165 -7.90 -8.65 -12.65
CA ASN A 165 -6.42 -8.66 -12.55
C ASN A 165 -5.91 -8.69 -11.10
N GLY A 166 -6.82 -8.88 -10.15
CA GLY A 166 -6.54 -9.03 -8.72
C GLY A 166 -5.97 -7.77 -8.09
N CYS A 167 -6.75 -6.69 -8.19
CA CYS A 167 -6.54 -5.44 -7.47
C CYS A 167 -6.38 -5.66 -5.96
N LEU A 168 -5.78 -4.67 -5.30
CA LEU A 168 -5.65 -4.62 -3.85
C LEU A 168 -7.01 -4.82 -3.16
N GLN A 169 -6.99 -5.61 -2.09
CA GLN A 169 -8.12 -5.81 -1.19
C GLN A 169 -7.72 -5.34 0.19
N VAL A 170 -8.55 -4.46 0.77
CA VAL A 170 -8.42 -3.99 2.15
C VAL A 170 -9.74 -4.30 2.83
N PRO A 171 -9.79 -5.16 3.87
CA PRO A 171 -11.03 -5.43 4.57
C PRO A 171 -11.36 -4.24 5.49
N ASP A 172 -12.63 -3.86 5.57
CA ASP A 172 -13.11 -2.72 6.36
C ASP A 172 -12.73 -2.80 7.85
N THR A 173 -12.42 -4.01 8.35
CA THR A 173 -12.03 -4.26 9.73
C THR A 173 -10.52 -4.30 9.97
N ALA A 174 -9.68 -4.21 8.92
CA ALA A 174 -8.22 -4.30 9.04
C ALA A 174 -7.62 -3.30 10.03
N VAL A 175 -8.27 -2.13 10.18
CA VAL A 175 -7.82 -1.06 11.07
C VAL A 175 -8.57 -1.08 12.42
N LYS A 176 -9.87 -1.43 12.44
CA LYS A 176 -10.69 -1.42 13.66
C LYS A 176 -10.46 -2.62 14.58
N ASP A 177 -10.21 -3.79 14.02
CA ASP A 177 -10.05 -5.04 14.79
C ASP A 177 -8.58 -5.35 15.09
N CYS A 178 -7.64 -4.52 14.61
CA CYS A 178 -6.24 -4.61 14.98
C CYS A 178 -6.04 -4.07 16.40
N GLN A 179 -6.48 -4.83 17.41
CA GLN A 179 -6.40 -4.41 18.81
C GLN A 179 -4.98 -4.42 19.39
N ASN A 180 -4.00 -4.89 18.62
CA ASN A 180 -2.68 -5.23 19.13
C ASN A 180 -1.57 -4.71 18.22
N TYR A 181 -1.33 -3.40 18.25
CA TYR A 181 -0.11 -2.84 17.68
C TYR A 181 1.14 -3.27 18.47
N THR A 182 0.95 -3.62 19.76
CA THR A 182 2.02 -3.95 20.71
C THR A 182 1.97 -5.37 21.26
N ASP A 183 0.81 -6.06 21.26
CA ASP A 183 0.76 -7.47 21.62
C ASP A 183 0.95 -8.37 20.39
N LEU A 184 2.14 -8.92 20.40
CA LEU A 184 2.80 -9.70 19.38
C LEU A 184 2.38 -11.19 19.44
N THR A 185 1.56 -11.59 20.41
CA THR A 185 1.12 -12.97 20.60
C THR A 185 0.19 -13.41 19.47
N GLY A 186 0.50 -14.53 18.81
CA GLY A 186 -0.29 -15.07 17.68
C GLY A 186 -0.04 -14.38 16.33
N LYS A 187 0.64 -13.23 16.32
CA LYS A 187 1.27 -12.68 15.11
C LYS A 187 2.58 -13.43 14.92
N HIS A 188 2.63 -14.41 14.01
CA HIS A 188 3.88 -15.10 13.75
C HIS A 188 4.92 -14.07 13.27
N PHE A 189 5.96 -13.83 14.08
CA PHE A 189 7.14 -13.09 13.66
C PHE A 189 7.79 -13.86 12.54
N LEU A 190 7.53 -13.43 11.30
CA LEU A 190 8.28 -13.91 10.16
C LEU A 190 9.68 -13.33 10.33
N ASN A 191 10.60 -14.15 10.85
CA ASN A 191 12.00 -13.81 10.82
C ASN A 191 12.43 -13.91 9.35
N PRO A 192 12.82 -12.80 8.71
CA PRO A 192 13.12 -12.77 7.28
C PRO A 192 14.34 -13.63 6.90
N ALA A 193 15.12 -14.14 7.87
CA ALA A 193 16.20 -15.09 7.63
C ALA A 193 15.75 -16.56 7.54
N ILE A 194 14.53 -16.88 8.00
CA ILE A 194 13.97 -18.25 8.01
C ILE A 194 12.65 -18.37 7.24
N ASP A 195 12.01 -17.25 6.92
CA ASP A 195 10.82 -17.24 6.10
C ASP A 195 11.17 -17.44 4.61
N LYS A 196 10.60 -18.49 3.99
CA LYS A 196 10.86 -18.85 2.60
C LYS A 196 10.32 -17.83 1.60
N THR A 197 9.40 -16.97 2.02
CA THR A 197 8.78 -15.91 1.21
C THR A 197 9.64 -14.63 1.15
N VAL A 198 10.66 -14.51 2.00
CA VAL A 198 11.59 -13.37 2.03
C VAL A 198 13.00 -13.81 1.68
N ARG A 199 13.49 -13.44 0.49
CA ARG A 199 14.92 -13.53 0.15
C ARG A 199 15.58 -12.15 0.29
N VAL A 200 16.09 -11.84 1.47
CA VAL A 200 17.04 -10.72 1.63
C VAL A 200 18.42 -11.23 1.21
N ASP A 201 18.94 -10.76 0.07
CA ASP A 201 20.31 -11.09 -0.34
C ASP A 201 21.27 -10.42 0.67
N GLN A 202 21.93 -11.20 1.52
CA GLN A 202 22.79 -10.69 2.61
C GLN A 202 24.14 -10.13 2.13
N LYS A 203 24.26 -9.75 0.86
CA LYS A 203 25.56 -9.45 0.26
C LYS A 203 26.15 -8.07 0.58
N ASP A 204 25.39 -7.15 1.16
CA ASP A 204 25.88 -5.80 1.48
C ASP A 204 25.96 -5.53 2.98
N LYS A 205 26.64 -6.43 3.71
CA LYS A 205 27.21 -6.11 5.03
C LYS A 205 28.68 -6.52 5.08
N GLN A 206 29.53 -5.68 4.51
CA GLN A 206 30.90 -5.47 4.98
C GLN A 206 31.31 -4.02 4.78
#